data_AF-A0A8D0GJN2-F1
#
_entry.id   AF-A0A8D0GJN2-F1
#
_cell.length_a   1.000
_cell.length_b   1.000
_cell.length_c   1.000
_cell.angle_alpha   90.00
_cell.angle_beta   90.00
_cell.angle_gamma   90.00
#
_symmetry.space_group_name_H-M   'P 1'
#
loop_
_entity.id
_entity.type
_entity.pdbx_description
1 polymer ?
#
loop_
_entity_poly.entity_id
_entity_poly.type
_entity_poly.pdbx_seq_one_letter_code
_entity_poly.pdbx_strand_id
1 'polypeptide(L)'
;IVKLENAGSHVVYWTRNVGLYLVIEVSNGVMIIWDKKTTVFIKLTPDYKGKICGLCGNFDDKANNDFTARNQLLVSSALEFGNSWKLSASCPDVEVDYEPCEQNPHRRSWSEKQCGLIKSEVFSICHSKVDPTPFYDACVHDACSCDSGGDCECFCSAVAAYAQECTKSEACVKWRTPDICPIFCDYYNPKDVCEWHYEPCGGEVLTCRIINNVNTNFSVPYLEGKNVPICLVLYFARF
;
A
#
# COMPACT_ATOMS: atom_id res chain seq x y z
N ILE A 1 -18.38 -2.99 -13.86
CA ILE A 1 -18.03 -1.71 -13.17
C ILE A 1 -19.34 -0.97 -12.92
N VAL A 2 -19.59 -0.49 -11.70
CA VAL A 2 -20.67 0.46 -11.42
C VAL A 2 -20.13 1.83 -11.79
N LYS A 3 -20.68 2.44 -12.85
CA LYS A 3 -20.45 3.84 -13.19
C LYS A 3 -21.39 4.65 -12.28
N LEU A 4 -20.89 5.23 -11.20
CA LEU A 4 -21.69 6.16 -10.42
C LEU A 4 -21.60 7.52 -11.11
N GLU A 5 -22.61 7.82 -11.91
CA GLU A 5 -22.78 9.13 -12.53
C GLU A 5 -23.49 10.05 -11.52
N ASN A 6 -22.83 11.14 -11.11
CA ASN A 6 -23.48 12.18 -10.31
C ASN A 6 -23.29 13.53 -11.01
N ALA A 7 -24.39 14.18 -11.41
CA ALA A 7 -24.46 15.34 -12.30
C ALA A 7 -23.71 16.58 -11.78
N GLY A 8 -22.67 17.01 -12.50
CA GLY A 8 -21.92 18.26 -12.26
C GLY A 8 -20.41 18.10 -12.53
N SER A 9 -19.88 18.86 -13.50
CA SER A 9 -18.45 18.88 -13.95
C SER A 9 -17.72 17.56 -13.71
N HIS A 10 -18.08 16.53 -14.48
CA HIS A 10 -17.82 15.15 -14.15
C HIS A 10 -16.34 14.77 -14.24
N VAL A 11 -15.69 14.65 -13.09
CA VAL A 11 -14.45 13.89 -12.96
C VAL A 11 -14.80 12.41 -13.08
N VAL A 12 -14.27 11.74 -14.11
CA VAL A 12 -14.51 10.32 -14.34
C VAL A 12 -13.52 9.51 -13.50
N TYR A 13 -13.97 8.41 -12.91
CA TYR A 13 -13.08 7.50 -12.20
C TYR A 13 -13.37 6.04 -12.56
N TRP A 14 -12.36 5.20 -12.38
CA TRP A 14 -12.41 3.76 -12.64
C TRP A 14 -11.89 3.00 -11.43
N THR A 15 -12.61 1.95 -11.06
CA THR A 15 -12.22 1.05 -9.97
C THR A 15 -11.92 -0.33 -10.51
N ARG A 16 -10.82 -0.95 -10.08
CA ARG A 16 -10.47 -2.34 -10.38
C ARG A 16 -9.79 -3.00 -9.20
N ASN A 17 -9.97 -4.31 -9.06
CA ASN A 17 -9.17 -5.11 -8.13
C ASN A 17 -7.91 -5.57 -8.87
N VAL A 18 -6.74 -5.37 -8.27
CA VAL A 18 -5.44 -5.84 -8.79
C VAL A 18 -4.71 -6.52 -7.65
N GLY A 19 -4.51 -7.83 -7.75
CA GLY A 19 -3.96 -8.63 -6.66
C GLY A 19 -4.82 -8.51 -5.40
N LEU A 20 -4.19 -8.12 -4.29
CA LEU A 20 -4.86 -7.89 -3.02
C LEU A 20 -5.53 -6.51 -2.90
N TYR A 21 -5.26 -5.59 -3.83
CA TYR A 21 -5.57 -4.17 -3.70
C TYR A 21 -6.82 -3.76 -4.48
N LEU A 22 -7.50 -2.73 -3.99
CA LEU A 22 -8.44 -1.92 -4.77
C LEU A 22 -7.67 -0.74 -5.37
N VAL A 23 -7.73 -0.59 -6.69
CA VAL A 23 -7.14 0.54 -7.42
C VAL A 23 -8.25 1.43 -7.94
N ILE A 24 -8.21 2.70 -7.55
CA ILE A 24 -9.09 3.77 -8.00
C ILE A 24 -8.25 4.73 -8.84
N GLU A 25 -8.55 4.84 -10.12
CA GLU A 25 -7.91 5.77 -11.04
C GLU A 25 -8.90 6.87 -11.39
N VAL A 26 -8.45 8.13 -11.31
CA VAL A 26 -9.27 9.31 -11.53
C VAL A 26 -8.74 10.03 -12.76
N SER A 27 -9.65 10.49 -13.64
CA SER A 27 -9.31 11.10 -14.94
C SER A 27 -8.47 12.37 -14.84
N ASN A 28 -8.37 12.97 -13.67
CA ASN A 28 -7.58 14.16 -13.39
C ASN A 28 -6.12 13.84 -12.95
N GLY A 29 -5.64 12.60 -13.14
CA GLY A 29 -4.26 12.24 -12.83
C GLY A 29 -4.01 11.86 -11.37
N VAL A 30 -5.05 11.42 -10.65
CA VAL A 30 -4.92 10.86 -9.29
C VAL A 30 -5.16 9.35 -9.34
N MET A 31 -4.33 8.58 -8.64
CA MET A 31 -4.55 7.16 -8.41
C MET A 31 -4.42 6.83 -6.93
N ILE A 32 -5.39 6.06 -6.42
CA ILE A 32 -5.42 5.56 -5.05
C ILE A 32 -5.33 4.04 -5.12
N ILE A 33 -4.41 3.45 -4.37
CA ILE A 33 -4.24 2.01 -4.22
C ILE A 33 -4.45 1.70 -2.74
N TRP A 34 -5.43 0.87 -2.42
CA TRP A 34 -5.79 0.54 -1.05
C TRP A 34 -5.77 -0.97 -0.84
N ASP A 35 -5.13 -1.42 0.23
CA ASP A 35 -5.02 -2.84 0.61
C ASP A 35 -6.31 -3.42 1.23
N LYS A 36 -7.38 -2.62 1.30
CA LYS A 36 -8.67 -2.94 1.95
C LYS A 36 -8.60 -2.99 3.48
N LYS A 37 -7.49 -2.52 4.04
CA LYS A 37 -7.19 -2.45 5.47
C LYS A 37 -6.73 -1.04 5.79
N THR A 38 -5.45 -0.85 6.10
CA THR A 38 -4.87 0.39 6.62
C THR A 38 -3.91 1.06 5.63
N THR A 39 -3.42 0.36 4.61
CA THR A 39 -2.38 0.88 3.72
C THR A 39 -3.00 1.55 2.50
N VAL A 40 -2.71 2.84 2.32
CA VAL A 40 -3.13 3.64 1.15
C VAL A 40 -1.91 4.22 0.46
N PHE A 41 -1.77 3.96 -0.85
CA PHE A 41 -0.82 4.65 -1.71
C PHE A 41 -1.55 5.65 -2.58
N ILE A 42 -1.06 6.89 -2.58
CA ILE A 42 -1.55 7.96 -3.46
C ILE A 42 -0.47 8.21 -4.50
N LYS A 43 -0.86 8.15 -5.77
CA LYS A 43 -0.02 8.53 -6.91
C LYS A 43 -0.65 9.72 -7.62
N LEU A 44 0.19 10.68 -7.96
CA LEU A 44 -0.19 11.89 -8.67
C LEU A 44 0.63 11.99 -9.97
N THR A 45 0.03 12.53 -11.02
CA THR A 45 0.79 12.94 -12.21
C THR A 45 1.71 14.11 -11.86
N PRO A 46 2.80 14.32 -12.62
CA PRO A 46 3.72 15.44 -12.41
C PRO A 46 3.05 16.83 -12.47
N ASP A 47 1.83 16.94 -13.03
CA ASP A 47 1.07 18.19 -13.08
C ASP A 47 0.77 18.78 -11.69
N TYR A 48 0.76 17.95 -10.65
CA TYR A 48 0.51 18.34 -9.25
C TYR A 48 1.77 18.80 -8.51
N LYS A 49 2.94 18.75 -9.14
CA LYS A 49 4.23 19.06 -8.49
C LYS A 49 4.24 20.48 -7.92
N GLY A 50 4.49 20.60 -6.63
CA GLY A 50 4.48 21.87 -5.88
C GLY A 50 3.11 22.56 -5.78
N LYS A 51 2.01 21.86 -6.09
CA LYS A 51 0.63 22.42 -6.06
C LYS A 51 -0.26 21.78 -4.99
N ILE A 52 0.27 20.83 -4.23
CA ILE A 52 -0.45 20.16 -3.16
C ILE A 52 0.09 20.59 -1.81
N CYS A 53 -0.67 20.25 -0.77
CA CYS A 53 -0.26 20.39 0.62
C CYS A 53 -1.02 19.35 1.45
N GLY A 54 -0.55 19.10 2.66
CA GLY A 54 -1.15 18.13 3.57
C GLY A 54 -0.11 17.25 4.22
N LEU A 55 -0.56 16.16 4.83
CA LEU A 55 0.30 15.20 5.52
C LEU A 55 1.31 14.49 4.59
N CYS A 56 1.05 14.45 3.28
CA CYS A 56 1.96 13.89 2.27
C CYS A 56 2.95 14.92 1.70
N GLY A 57 3.09 16.08 2.35
CA GLY A 57 4.00 17.14 1.88
C GLY A 57 3.45 17.94 0.71
N ASN A 58 4.35 18.58 -0.04
CA ASN A 58 4.01 19.49 -1.14
C ASN A 58 4.35 18.96 -2.55
N PHE A 59 5.03 17.80 -2.61
CA PHE A 59 5.45 17.13 -3.85
C PHE A 59 6.31 18.04 -4.76
N ASP A 60 7.36 18.67 -4.23
CA ASP A 60 8.29 19.53 -4.99
C ASP A 60 9.70 18.93 -5.20
N ASP A 61 9.88 17.65 -4.87
CA ASP A 61 11.14 16.88 -4.80
C ASP A 61 12.11 17.30 -3.68
N LYS A 62 11.67 18.07 -2.67
CA LYS A 62 12.52 18.50 -1.54
C LYS A 62 11.93 18.10 -0.20
N ALA A 63 12.38 16.96 0.33
CA ALA A 63 11.90 16.44 1.62
C ALA A 63 12.09 17.38 2.82
N ASN A 64 13.02 18.35 2.74
CA ASN A 64 13.33 19.24 3.86
C ASN A 64 12.27 20.32 4.14
N ASN A 65 11.26 20.49 3.26
CA ASN A 65 10.17 21.44 3.45
C ASN A 65 8.78 20.77 3.58
N ASP A 66 8.73 19.43 3.63
CA ASP A 66 7.46 18.70 3.67
C ASP A 66 6.68 18.93 4.96
N PHE A 67 7.34 19.29 6.07
CA PHE A 67 6.69 19.71 7.32
C PHE A 67 6.24 21.17 7.29
N THR A 68 5.55 21.55 6.21
CA THR A 68 4.87 22.85 6.11
C THR A 68 3.47 22.74 6.70
N ALA A 69 3.23 23.41 7.83
CA ALA A 69 1.95 23.41 8.54
C ALA A 69 0.86 24.17 7.74
N ARG A 70 -0.41 23.99 8.12
CA ARG A 70 -1.56 24.61 7.43
C ARG A 70 -1.46 26.15 7.34
N ASN A 71 -0.80 26.79 8.30
CA ASN A 71 -0.53 28.24 8.32
C ASN A 71 0.68 28.66 7.44
N GLN A 72 1.21 27.75 6.62
CA GLN A 72 2.36 27.95 5.73
C GLN A 72 3.71 28.15 6.45
N LEU A 73 3.79 27.86 7.75
CA LEU A 73 5.05 27.87 8.48
C LEU A 73 5.74 26.51 8.35
N LEU A 74 7.05 26.54 8.11
CA LEU A 74 7.90 25.37 8.19
C LEU A 74 8.17 25.06 9.66
N VAL A 75 7.83 23.86 10.08
CA VAL A 75 8.02 23.38 11.45
C VAL A 75 8.95 22.16 11.46
N SER A 76 9.62 21.92 12.58
CA SER A 76 10.49 20.74 12.76
C SER A 76 9.80 19.60 13.50
N SER A 77 8.69 19.87 14.19
CA SER A 77 7.96 18.87 14.97
C SER A 77 6.89 18.19 14.13
N ALA A 78 6.94 16.85 14.08
CA ALA A 78 5.91 16.04 13.42
C ALA A 78 4.53 16.20 14.08
N LEU A 79 4.50 16.37 15.41
CA LEU A 79 3.25 16.62 16.16
C LEU A 79 2.63 17.97 15.80
N GLU A 80 3.44 19.03 15.77
CA GLU A 80 2.97 20.36 15.38
C GLU A 80 2.47 20.36 13.93
N PHE A 81 3.22 19.73 13.03
CA PHE A 81 2.83 19.55 11.64
C PHE A 81 1.50 18.80 11.51
N GLY A 82 1.39 17.61 12.12
CA GLY A 82 0.22 16.75 12.05
C GLY A 82 -1.04 17.40 12.64
N ASN A 83 -0.93 17.98 13.82
CA ASN A 83 -2.04 18.68 14.50
C ASN A 83 -2.57 19.86 13.66
N SER A 84 -1.69 20.55 12.91
CA SER A 84 -2.12 21.65 12.02
C SER A 84 -3.05 21.22 10.89
N TRP A 85 -2.99 19.94 10.49
CA TRP A 85 -3.76 19.38 9.38
C TRP A 85 -5.11 18.79 9.79
N LYS A 86 -5.47 18.78 11.08
CA LYS A 86 -6.79 18.31 11.52
C LYS A 86 -7.93 19.04 10.81
N LEU A 87 -9.01 18.30 10.51
CA LEU A 87 -10.16 18.86 9.80
C LEU A 87 -11.06 19.69 10.72
N SER A 88 -11.27 19.22 11.95
CA SER A 88 -12.10 19.90 12.95
C SER A 88 -11.23 20.43 14.08
N ALA A 89 -11.50 21.68 14.47
CA ALA A 89 -10.90 22.28 15.66
C ALA A 89 -11.28 21.56 16.96
N SER A 90 -12.39 20.80 16.96
CA SER A 90 -12.83 20.00 18.12
C SER A 90 -12.00 18.74 18.35
N CYS A 91 -11.20 18.31 17.36
CA CYS A 91 -10.30 17.18 17.54
C CYS A 91 -9.16 17.58 18.50
N PRO A 92 -8.85 16.76 19.51
CA PRO A 92 -7.77 17.04 20.43
C PRO A 92 -6.43 17.05 19.69
N ASP A 93 -5.49 17.85 20.20
CA ASP A 93 -4.11 17.80 19.73
C ASP A 93 -3.40 16.59 20.36
N VAL A 94 -2.49 16.00 19.58
CA VAL A 94 -1.57 14.99 20.09
C VAL A 94 -0.38 15.71 20.73
N GLU A 95 -0.18 15.52 22.03
CA GLU A 95 0.87 16.20 22.81
C GLU A 95 2.18 15.39 22.92
N VAL A 96 2.07 14.07 22.91
CA VAL A 96 3.19 13.13 23.06
C VAL A 96 3.01 12.00 22.06
N ASP A 97 4.13 11.55 21.49
CA ASP A 97 4.10 10.38 20.62
C ASP A 97 3.76 9.12 21.42
N TYR A 98 2.97 8.24 20.82
CA TYR A 98 2.50 7.04 21.49
C TYR A 98 3.50 5.92 21.28
N GLU A 99 4.10 5.43 22.37
CA GLU A 99 5.09 4.34 22.39
C GLU A 99 4.44 2.99 22.77
N PRO A 100 3.97 2.18 21.81
CA PRO A 100 3.09 1.05 22.09
C PRO A 100 3.83 -0.08 22.79
N CYS A 101 5.11 -0.29 22.46
CA CYS A 101 5.91 -1.33 23.09
C CYS A 101 6.33 -0.98 24.52
N GLU A 102 6.16 0.27 24.97
CA GLU A 102 6.31 0.66 26.38
C GLU A 102 5.02 0.42 27.15
N GLN A 103 3.87 0.68 26.53
CA GLN A 103 2.55 0.40 27.11
C GLN A 103 2.25 -1.11 27.16
N ASN A 104 2.70 -1.85 26.15
CA ASN A 104 2.51 -3.30 25.99
C ASN A 104 3.86 -4.04 25.98
N PRO A 105 4.64 -4.02 27.08
CA PRO A 105 5.99 -4.58 27.12
C PRO A 105 6.02 -6.10 26.91
N HIS A 106 4.94 -6.79 27.28
CA HIS A 106 4.77 -8.23 27.07
C HIS A 106 4.71 -8.63 25.59
N ARG A 107 4.38 -7.69 24.68
CA ARG A 107 4.33 -7.93 23.22
C ARG A 107 5.67 -7.69 22.53
N ARG A 108 6.55 -6.87 23.11
CA ARG A 108 7.82 -6.44 22.50
C ARG A 108 8.63 -7.59 21.92
N SER A 109 8.85 -8.65 22.70
CA SER A 109 9.66 -9.80 22.26
C SER A 109 9.05 -10.52 21.05
N TRP A 110 7.72 -10.64 20.99
CA TRP A 110 7.05 -11.21 19.84
C TRP A 110 7.15 -10.29 18.62
N SER A 111 6.88 -8.99 18.80
CA SER A 111 6.94 -7.97 17.74
C SER A 111 8.33 -7.91 17.11
N GLU A 112 9.39 -7.75 17.92
CA GLU A 112 10.78 -7.70 17.45
C GLU A 112 11.19 -8.96 16.69
N LYS A 113 10.75 -10.14 17.17
CA LYS A 113 11.04 -11.43 16.55
C LYS A 113 10.36 -11.58 15.19
N GLN A 114 9.06 -11.27 15.11
CA GLN A 114 8.32 -11.41 13.84
C GLN A 114 8.79 -10.38 12.81
N CYS A 115 8.88 -9.10 13.21
CA CYS A 115 9.34 -8.01 12.35
C CYS A 115 10.81 -8.18 11.92
N GLY A 116 11.59 -8.97 12.66
CA GLY A 116 12.95 -9.38 12.26
C GLY A 116 13.04 -10.00 10.86
N LEU A 117 11.93 -10.52 10.32
CA LEU A 117 11.82 -10.96 8.93
C LEU A 117 12.29 -9.90 7.93
N ILE A 118 11.95 -8.62 8.14
CA ILE A 118 12.32 -7.49 7.27
C ILE A 118 13.83 -7.33 7.15
N LYS A 119 14.56 -7.55 8.24
CA LYS A 119 16.03 -7.44 8.32
C LYS A 119 16.74 -8.78 8.06
N SER A 120 16.00 -9.85 7.78
CA SER A 120 16.56 -11.18 7.55
C SER A 120 17.04 -11.39 6.11
N GLU A 121 17.73 -12.50 5.88
CA GLU A 121 18.18 -12.94 4.55
C GLU A 121 17.05 -13.11 3.53
N VAL A 122 15.80 -13.25 3.97
CA VAL A 122 14.63 -13.31 3.06
C VAL A 122 14.56 -12.05 2.19
N PHE A 123 14.94 -10.89 2.74
CA PHE A 123 14.90 -9.59 2.07
C PHE A 123 16.28 -9.07 1.65
N SER A 124 17.34 -9.88 1.71
CA SER A 124 18.72 -9.42 1.46
C SER A 124 18.91 -8.77 0.08
N ILE A 125 18.20 -9.25 -0.95
CA ILE A 125 18.22 -8.68 -2.30
C ILE A 125 17.64 -7.26 -2.39
N CYS A 126 16.87 -6.83 -1.37
CA CYS A 126 16.22 -5.53 -1.30
C CYS A 126 16.95 -4.56 -0.36
N HIS A 127 17.71 -5.05 0.63
CA HIS A 127 18.37 -4.21 1.64
C HIS A 127 19.30 -3.15 1.02
N SER A 128 19.92 -3.42 -0.13
CA SER A 128 20.77 -2.45 -0.83
C SER A 128 20.00 -1.42 -1.64
N LYS A 129 18.68 -1.61 -1.83
CA LYS A 129 17.81 -0.77 -2.67
C LYS A 129 16.84 0.07 -1.84
N VAL A 130 16.35 -0.48 -0.73
CA VAL A 130 15.40 0.17 0.19
C VAL A 130 15.86 -0.10 1.62
N ASP A 131 16.07 0.97 2.40
CA ASP A 131 16.47 0.88 3.81
C ASP A 131 15.38 0.14 4.62
N PRO A 132 15.68 -1.03 5.23
CA PRO A 132 14.72 -1.80 6.01
C PRO A 132 14.38 -1.16 7.37
N THR A 133 15.19 -0.22 7.86
CA THR A 133 15.09 0.32 9.23
C THR A 133 13.73 0.94 9.53
N PRO A 134 13.23 1.94 8.77
CA PRO A 134 11.93 2.55 9.06
C PRO A 134 10.76 1.55 8.97
N PHE A 135 10.86 0.55 8.09
CA PHE A 135 9.82 -0.49 7.96
C PHE A 135 9.84 -1.48 9.12
N TYR A 136 11.03 -1.83 9.63
CA TYR A 136 11.17 -2.66 10.81
C TYR A 136 10.62 -1.94 12.05
N ASP A 137 10.97 -0.67 12.24
CA ASP A 137 10.54 0.10 13.41
C ASP A 137 9.00 0.30 13.38
N ALA A 138 8.43 0.62 12.22
CA ALA A 138 6.98 0.69 12.02
C ALA A 138 6.29 -0.65 12.29
N CYS A 139 6.86 -1.76 11.80
CA CYS A 139 6.32 -3.10 12.06
C CYS A 139 6.29 -3.41 13.57
N VAL A 140 7.36 -3.09 14.30
CA VAL A 140 7.43 -3.33 15.74
C VAL A 140 6.41 -2.47 16.49
N HIS A 141 6.28 -1.20 16.11
CA HIS A 141 5.28 -0.27 16.65
C HIS A 141 3.85 -0.79 16.44
N ASP A 142 3.48 -1.15 15.22
CA ASP A 142 2.16 -1.69 14.87
C ASP A 142 1.88 -3.02 15.60
N ALA A 143 2.85 -3.94 15.59
CA ALA A 143 2.73 -5.26 16.23
C ALA A 143 2.57 -5.15 17.76
N CYS A 144 3.17 -4.15 18.40
CA CYS A 144 2.95 -3.86 19.83
C CYS A 144 1.59 -3.19 20.10
N SER A 145 1.04 -2.44 19.15
CA SER A 145 -0.24 -1.73 19.28
C SER A 145 -1.47 -2.62 19.11
N CYS A 146 -1.38 -3.70 18.35
CA CYS A 146 -2.53 -4.53 18.02
C CYS A 146 -2.91 -5.50 19.15
N ASP A 147 -3.29 -5.02 20.32
CA ASP A 147 -3.54 -5.80 21.55
C ASP A 147 -4.93 -6.47 21.65
N SER A 148 -5.87 -6.14 20.76
CA SER A 148 -7.28 -6.53 20.81
C SER A 148 -7.65 -7.73 19.93
N GLY A 149 -6.64 -8.43 19.39
CA GLY A 149 -6.79 -9.52 18.43
C GLY A 149 -6.60 -9.04 16.99
N GLY A 150 -5.97 -9.85 16.15
CA GLY A 150 -5.54 -9.45 14.81
C GLY A 150 -4.03 -9.14 14.69
N ASP A 151 -3.21 -9.54 15.65
CA ASP A 151 -1.75 -9.39 15.68
C ASP A 151 -1.08 -9.76 14.35
N CYS A 152 -1.53 -10.88 13.77
CA CYS A 152 -1.04 -11.36 12.49
C CYS A 152 -1.36 -10.39 11.35
N GLU A 153 -2.49 -9.70 11.39
CA GLU A 153 -2.89 -8.77 10.33
C GLU A 153 -2.01 -7.52 10.30
N CYS A 154 -1.72 -6.92 11.45
CA CYS A 154 -0.83 -5.75 11.55
C CYS A 154 0.58 -6.08 11.08
N PHE A 155 1.13 -7.20 11.57
CA PHE A 155 2.43 -7.72 11.13
C PHE A 155 2.46 -7.96 9.61
N CYS A 156 1.46 -8.66 9.05
CA CYS A 156 1.45 -8.98 7.62
C CYS A 156 1.31 -7.74 6.74
N SER A 157 0.56 -6.72 7.16
CA SER A 157 0.43 -5.46 6.42
C SER A 157 1.76 -4.69 6.42
N ALA A 158 2.44 -4.60 7.57
CA ALA A 158 3.73 -3.91 7.68
C ALA A 158 4.82 -4.57 6.81
N VAL A 159 4.91 -5.91 6.82
CA VAL A 159 5.87 -6.63 5.96
C VAL A 159 5.51 -6.50 4.48
N ALA A 160 4.22 -6.54 4.13
CA ALA A 160 3.77 -6.36 2.75
C ALA A 160 4.11 -4.96 2.20
N ALA A 161 4.05 -3.92 3.03
CA ALA A 161 4.45 -2.57 2.65
C ALA A 161 5.93 -2.51 2.25
N TYR A 162 6.82 -3.17 3.01
CA TYR A 162 8.24 -3.25 2.65
C TYR A 162 8.46 -4.05 1.36
N ALA A 163 7.81 -5.21 1.23
CA ALA A 163 7.88 -6.04 0.01
C ALA A 163 7.41 -5.30 -1.24
N GLN A 164 6.43 -4.40 -1.10
CA GLN A 164 5.95 -3.57 -2.20
C GLN A 164 6.98 -2.53 -2.65
N GLU A 165 7.67 -1.85 -1.71
CA GLU A 165 8.78 -0.96 -2.07
C GLU A 165 9.93 -1.72 -2.71
N CYS A 166 10.27 -2.91 -2.18
CA CYS A 166 11.24 -3.80 -2.82
C CYS A 166 10.87 -4.12 -4.27
N THR A 167 9.61 -4.47 -4.53
CA THR A 167 9.15 -4.79 -5.88
C THR A 167 9.22 -3.58 -6.81
N LYS A 168 8.86 -2.37 -6.32
CA LYS A 168 9.02 -1.12 -7.08
C LYS A 168 10.49 -0.82 -7.41
N SER A 169 11.40 -1.19 -6.52
CA SER A 169 12.84 -1.10 -6.71
C SER A 169 13.43 -2.31 -7.44
N GLU A 170 12.62 -3.10 -8.15
CA GLU A 170 13.04 -4.26 -8.95
C GLU A 170 13.71 -5.36 -8.12
N ALA A 171 13.30 -5.53 -6.86
CA ALA A 171 13.69 -6.62 -5.98
C ALA A 171 12.45 -7.41 -5.56
N CYS A 172 12.07 -8.38 -6.38
CA CYS A 172 10.93 -9.24 -6.12
C CYS A 172 11.24 -10.26 -5.01
N VAL A 173 10.57 -10.16 -3.87
CA VAL A 173 10.79 -11.03 -2.69
C VAL A 173 9.55 -11.88 -2.42
N LYS A 174 9.71 -13.21 -2.43
CA LYS A 174 8.68 -14.16 -2.00
C LYS A 174 8.85 -14.47 -0.52
N TRP A 175 8.12 -13.76 0.34
CA TRP A 175 8.28 -13.82 1.80
C TRP A 175 7.17 -14.59 2.53
N ARG A 176 5.98 -14.74 1.92
CA ARG A 176 4.87 -15.49 2.52
C ARG A 176 5.13 -16.99 2.51
N THR A 177 4.75 -17.67 3.59
CA THR A 177 4.79 -19.13 3.75
C THR A 177 3.45 -19.63 4.33
N PRO A 178 3.20 -20.96 4.39
CA PRO A 178 2.02 -21.48 5.07
C PRO A 178 1.90 -21.04 6.54
N ASP A 179 3.03 -20.83 7.21
CA ASP A 179 3.09 -20.42 8.62
C ASP A 179 3.19 -18.89 8.81
N ILE A 180 3.68 -18.17 7.78
CA ILE A 180 3.91 -16.73 7.82
C ILE A 180 3.02 -16.05 6.78
N CYS A 181 1.96 -15.38 7.26
CA CYS A 181 1.06 -14.58 6.44
C CYS A 181 0.50 -15.32 5.21
N PRO A 182 -0.11 -16.50 5.39
CA PRO A 182 -0.56 -17.33 4.29
C PRO A 182 -1.60 -16.65 3.42
N ILE A 183 -1.61 -17.01 2.14
CA ILE A 183 -2.58 -16.54 1.15
C ILE A 183 -3.25 -17.74 0.47
N PHE A 184 -4.58 -17.69 0.37
CA PHE A 184 -5.40 -18.75 -0.22
C PHE A 184 -5.88 -18.32 -1.62
N CYS A 185 -5.05 -18.57 -2.63
CA CYS A 185 -5.36 -18.26 -4.04
C CYS A 185 -6.12 -19.39 -4.74
N ASP A 186 -5.89 -20.62 -4.30
CA ASP A 186 -6.55 -21.83 -4.78
C ASP A 186 -8.05 -21.87 -4.49
N TYR A 187 -8.51 -21.14 -3.47
CA TYR A 187 -9.94 -20.95 -3.20
C TYR A 187 -10.75 -20.48 -4.41
N TYR A 188 -10.13 -19.75 -5.34
CA TYR A 188 -10.77 -19.19 -6.53
C TYR A 188 -10.77 -20.15 -7.72
N ASN A 189 -10.10 -21.28 -7.61
CA ASN A 189 -10.04 -22.27 -8.65
C ASN A 189 -11.37 -23.02 -8.79
N PRO A 190 -11.88 -23.19 -10.02
CA PRO A 190 -12.86 -24.23 -10.30
C PRO A 190 -12.29 -25.60 -9.92
N LYS A 191 -13.19 -26.56 -9.67
CA LYS A 191 -12.79 -27.93 -9.37
C LYS A 191 -11.90 -28.49 -10.49
N ASP A 192 -10.78 -29.12 -10.11
CA ASP A 192 -9.82 -29.76 -11.01
C ASP A 192 -9.12 -28.81 -12.02
N VAL A 193 -9.18 -27.50 -11.78
CA VAL A 193 -8.58 -26.46 -12.63
C VAL A 193 -7.62 -25.62 -11.77
N CYS A 194 -6.39 -25.40 -12.21
CA CYS A 194 -5.42 -24.56 -11.50
C CYS A 194 -5.12 -23.30 -12.31
N GLU A 195 -5.95 -22.27 -12.13
CA GLU A 195 -5.86 -21.01 -12.84
C GLU A 195 -5.40 -19.88 -11.93
N TRP A 196 -5.92 -19.77 -10.72
CA TRP A 196 -5.52 -18.73 -9.79
C TRP A 196 -4.25 -19.12 -9.04
N HIS A 197 -3.21 -18.31 -9.20
CA HIS A 197 -1.93 -18.51 -8.55
C HIS A 197 -1.56 -17.27 -7.74
N TYR A 198 -0.76 -17.49 -6.69
CA TYR A 198 -0.12 -16.40 -5.97
C TYR A 198 1.07 -15.89 -6.77
N GLU A 199 1.03 -14.61 -7.10
CA GLU A 199 2.12 -13.88 -7.73
C GLU A 199 2.68 -12.86 -6.72
N PRO A 200 3.88 -13.11 -6.14
CA PRO A 200 4.41 -12.31 -5.03
C PRO A 200 4.69 -10.86 -5.40
N CYS A 201 4.91 -10.59 -6.69
CA CYS A 201 5.39 -9.31 -7.19
C CYS A 201 4.49 -8.75 -8.29
N GLY A 202 3.29 -9.31 -8.44
CA GLY A 202 2.42 -9.05 -9.59
C GLY A 202 3.02 -9.48 -10.92
N GLY A 203 2.36 -9.13 -12.01
CA GLY A 203 2.80 -9.41 -13.36
C GLY A 203 1.99 -8.60 -14.38
N GLU A 204 2.47 -8.54 -15.62
CA GLU A 204 1.70 -7.92 -16.71
C GLU A 204 0.47 -8.77 -17.03
N VAL A 205 -0.70 -8.28 -16.62
CA VAL A 205 -1.99 -8.92 -16.94
C VAL A 205 -2.62 -8.20 -18.10
N LEU A 206 -2.65 -8.84 -19.27
CA LEU A 206 -3.46 -8.39 -20.40
C LEU A 206 -4.93 -8.64 -20.09
N THR A 207 -5.65 -7.59 -19.75
CA THR A 207 -7.10 -7.63 -19.56
C THR A 207 -7.81 -7.15 -20.82
N CYS A 208 -9.09 -7.53 -21.03
CA CYS A 208 -9.90 -7.04 -22.15
C CYS A 208 -9.92 -5.50 -22.25
N ARG A 209 -9.73 -4.80 -21.12
CA ARG A 209 -9.63 -3.33 -21.08
C ARG A 209 -8.36 -2.79 -21.74
N ILE A 210 -7.21 -3.44 -21.51
CA ILE A 210 -5.93 -3.08 -22.16
C ILE A 210 -6.02 -3.37 -23.66
N ILE A 211 -6.65 -4.49 -24.03
CA ILE A 211 -6.88 -4.87 -25.43
C ILE A 211 -7.81 -3.87 -26.14
N ASN A 212 -8.82 -3.35 -25.45
CA ASN A 212 -9.74 -2.33 -25.99
C ASN A 212 -9.19 -0.89 -25.91
N ASN A 213 -7.88 -0.73 -25.73
CA ASN A 213 -7.16 0.55 -25.78
C ASN A 213 -7.68 1.63 -24.80
N VAL A 214 -8.22 1.21 -23.65
CA VAL A 214 -8.52 2.15 -22.57
C VAL A 214 -7.21 2.43 -21.84
N ASN A 215 -6.46 3.40 -22.37
CA ASN A 215 -5.19 3.84 -21.79
C ASN A 215 -5.39 4.26 -20.33
N THR A 216 -4.54 3.73 -19.45
CA THR A 216 -4.41 4.18 -18.07
C THR A 216 -3.16 5.02 -17.96
N ASN A 217 -3.22 6.14 -17.23
CA ASN A 217 -2.07 7.03 -17.07
C ASN A 217 -1.00 6.44 -16.15
N PHE A 218 -1.31 5.32 -15.50
CA PHE A 218 -0.47 4.67 -14.51
C PHE A 218 -0.38 3.17 -14.78
N SER A 219 0.83 2.63 -14.65
CA SER A 219 1.08 1.19 -14.63
C SER A 219 1.21 0.70 -13.19
N VAL A 220 0.56 -0.44 -12.89
CA VAL A 220 0.57 -1.09 -11.55
C VAL A 220 0.89 -2.59 -11.63
N PRO A 221 1.96 -3.01 -12.35
CA PRO A 221 2.27 -4.43 -12.55
C PRO A 221 2.86 -5.08 -11.30
N TYR A 222 3.31 -4.28 -10.33
CA TYR A 222 4.10 -4.72 -9.18
C TYR A 222 3.26 -5.07 -7.94
N LEU A 223 1.92 -5.08 -8.04
CA LEU A 223 1.05 -5.31 -6.90
C LEU A 223 0.92 -6.80 -6.59
N GLU A 224 1.34 -7.19 -5.38
CA GLU A 224 1.22 -8.55 -4.86
C GLU A 224 -0.22 -9.05 -4.90
N GLY A 225 -0.41 -10.31 -5.30
CA GLY A 225 -1.64 -11.04 -5.00
C GLY A 225 -1.97 -12.14 -5.98
N LYS A 226 -3.28 -12.29 -6.21
CA LYS A 226 -3.86 -13.34 -7.05
C LYS A 226 -3.74 -12.93 -8.52
N ASN A 227 -3.19 -13.82 -9.33
CA ASN A 227 -3.10 -13.63 -10.77
C ASN A 227 -3.61 -14.87 -11.53
N VAL A 228 -4.17 -14.64 -12.71
CA VAL A 228 -4.46 -15.70 -13.68
C VAL A 228 -3.24 -15.79 -14.61
N PRO A 229 -2.64 -16.98 -14.84
CA PRO A 229 -1.53 -17.12 -15.75
C PRO A 229 -2.00 -16.70 -17.15
N ILE A 230 -1.06 -16.14 -17.90
CA ILE A 230 -1.24 -15.60 -19.26
C ILE A 230 -1.84 -16.63 -20.25
N CYS A 231 -1.99 -17.91 -19.88
CA CYS A 231 -2.62 -18.94 -20.68
C CYS A 231 -4.13 -18.78 -20.95
N LEU A 232 -4.86 -17.87 -20.29
CA LEU A 232 -6.33 -17.73 -20.44
C LEU A 232 -6.84 -16.52 -21.22
N VAL A 233 -5.96 -15.71 -21.82
CA VAL A 233 -6.38 -14.53 -22.59
C VAL A 233 -7.07 -14.89 -23.93
N LEU A 234 -7.33 -16.18 -24.23
CA LEU A 234 -8.07 -16.60 -25.44
C LEU A 234 -9.46 -17.23 -25.21
N TYR A 235 -9.98 -17.31 -23.98
CA TYR A 235 -11.32 -17.91 -23.74
C TYR A 235 -12.34 -16.92 -23.15
N PHE A 236 -12.47 -15.74 -23.76
CA PHE A 236 -13.74 -15.01 -23.74
C PHE A 236 -14.07 -14.45 -25.13
N ALA A 237 -14.28 -15.36 -26.07
CA ALA A 237 -15.09 -15.12 -27.25
C ALA A 237 -16.07 -16.29 -27.41
N ARG A 238 -17.37 -15.96 -27.50
CA ARG A 238 -18.56 -16.83 -27.61
C ARG A 238 -19.18 -17.27 -26.29
N PHE A 239 -20.23 -16.56 -25.87
CA PHE A 239 -21.62 -16.96 -26.13
C PHE A 239 -22.43 -15.74 -26.52
#